data_AF-A0A918JV20-F1
#
_entry.id   AF-A0A918JV20-F1
#
_cell.length_a   1.000
_cell.length_b   1.000
_cell.length_c   1.000
_cell.angle_alpha   90.00
_cell.angle_beta   90.00
_cell.angle_gamma   90.00
#
_symmetry.space_group_name_H-M   'P 1'
#
loop_
_entity.id
_entity.type
_entity.pdbx_description
1 polymer ?
#
loop_
_entity_poly.entity_id
_entity_poly.type
_entity_poly.pdbx_seq_one_letter_code
_entity_poly.pdbx_strand_id
1 'polypeptide(L)'
;MGFYQKLKSYKETSGLSYDELGEPIGMKGNALRMAINRESLSDLQKKTLEPFFVNKLDDKHPVKKQLDEVYRFLSQYTELALQDPRIKKIIDREVAKRLFDVASSKEALEKFLNS
;
A
#
# COMPACT_ATOMS: atom_id res chain seq x y z
N MET A 1 3.03 -4.83 -24.55
CA MET A 1 3.75 -3.71 -23.91
C MET A 1 5.02 -4.21 -23.27
N GLY A 2 6.15 -3.51 -23.51
CA GLY A 2 7.44 -3.82 -22.90
C GLY A 2 7.49 -3.44 -21.41
N PHE A 3 8.49 -3.94 -20.68
CA PHE A 3 8.66 -3.70 -19.23
C PHE A 3 8.64 -2.20 -18.88
N TYR A 4 9.43 -1.37 -19.58
CA TYR A 4 9.51 0.06 -19.29
C TYR A 4 8.23 0.82 -19.57
N GLN A 5 7.45 0.38 -20.56
CA GLN A 5 6.11 0.92 -20.81
C GLN A 5 5.16 0.59 -19.65
N LYS A 6 5.17 -0.66 -19.17
CA LYS A 6 4.39 -1.07 -17.99
C LYS A 6 4.78 -0.26 -16.75
N LEU A 7 6.07 -0.02 -16.55
CA LEU A 7 6.58 0.75 -15.41
C LEU A 7 6.18 2.23 -15.46
N LYS A 8 6.23 2.86 -16.63
CA LYS A 8 5.75 4.24 -16.83
C LYS A 8 4.25 4.33 -16.59
N SER A 9 3.45 3.44 -17.19
CA SER A 9 2.00 3.41 -16.98
C SER A 9 1.64 3.15 -15.51
N TYR A 10 2.34 2.23 -14.84
CA TYR A 10 2.11 1.98 -13.42
C TYR A 10 2.37 3.23 -12.58
N LYS A 11 3.53 3.90 -12.78
CA LYS A 11 3.91 5.16 -12.11
C LYS A 11 2.89 6.28 -12.30
N GLU A 12 2.24 6.35 -13.46
CA GLU A 12 1.18 7.31 -13.76
C GLU A 12 -0.11 6.96 -13.02
N THR A 13 -0.47 5.68 -12.96
CA THR A 13 -1.73 5.23 -12.33
C THR A 13 -1.67 5.10 -10.80
N SER A 14 -0.51 4.79 -10.23
CA SER A 14 -0.37 4.49 -8.80
C SER A 14 -0.13 5.72 -7.93
N GLY A 15 0.23 6.87 -8.51
CA GLY A 15 0.57 8.09 -7.78
C GLY A 15 1.91 8.04 -7.01
N LEU A 16 2.56 6.88 -6.90
CA LEU A 16 3.84 6.70 -6.18
C LEU A 16 4.94 7.60 -6.74
N SER A 17 5.81 8.16 -5.92
CA SER A 17 7.02 8.87 -6.36
C SER A 17 8.05 7.93 -6.98
N TYR A 18 9.06 8.50 -7.67
CA TYR A 18 10.18 7.70 -8.16
C TYR A 18 11.06 7.16 -7.01
N ASP A 19 11.09 7.82 -5.86
CA ASP A 19 11.81 7.33 -4.69
C ASP A 19 11.14 6.08 -4.13
N GLU A 20 9.81 6.09 -3.99
CA GLU A 20 9.03 4.92 -3.53
C GLU A 20 9.13 3.73 -4.50
N LEU A 21 9.11 3.97 -5.82
CA LEU A 21 9.32 2.91 -6.80
C LEU A 21 10.75 2.36 -6.81
N GLY A 22 11.72 3.14 -6.37
CA GLY A 22 13.13 2.79 -6.43
C GLY A 22 13.63 2.07 -5.19
N GLU A 23 12.95 2.24 -4.06
CA GLU A 23 13.26 1.61 -2.78
C GLU A 23 13.48 0.08 -2.87
N PRO A 24 12.62 -0.71 -3.54
CA PRO A 24 12.76 -2.17 -3.58
C PRO A 24 14.03 -2.65 -4.29
N ILE A 25 14.62 -1.80 -5.16
CA ILE A 25 15.87 -2.08 -5.86
C ILE A 25 17.03 -1.25 -5.33
N GLY A 26 16.87 -0.59 -4.17
CA GLY A 26 17.87 0.24 -3.52
C GLY A 26 18.29 1.47 -4.35
N MET A 27 17.39 1.99 -5.20
CA MET A 27 17.70 3.07 -6.15
C MET A 27 16.98 4.36 -5.77
N LYS A 28 17.71 5.47 -5.71
CA LYS A 28 17.12 6.80 -5.48
C LYS A 28 16.26 7.24 -6.68
N GLY A 29 15.22 8.04 -6.44
CA GLY A 29 14.23 8.39 -7.45
C GLY A 29 14.79 9.08 -8.70
N ASN A 30 15.78 9.97 -8.55
CA ASN A 30 16.45 10.58 -9.70
C ASN A 30 17.20 9.54 -10.57
N ALA A 31 17.89 8.60 -9.93
CA ALA A 31 18.59 7.52 -10.62
C ALA A 31 17.60 6.56 -11.29
N LEU A 32 16.48 6.23 -10.62
CA LEU A 32 15.42 5.41 -11.18
C LEU A 32 14.80 6.07 -12.41
N ARG A 33 14.44 7.36 -12.33
CA ARG A 33 13.90 8.11 -13.46
C ARG A 33 14.82 8.07 -14.67
N MET A 34 16.13 8.23 -14.45
CA MET A 34 17.14 8.12 -15.51
C MET A 34 17.22 6.70 -16.07
N ALA A 35 17.23 5.67 -15.22
CA ALA A 35 17.29 4.27 -15.64
C ALA A 35 16.05 3.84 -16.43
N ILE A 36 14.86 4.34 -16.08
CA ILE A 36 13.61 4.12 -16.82
C ILE A 36 13.65 4.80 -18.19
N ASN A 37 14.16 6.04 -18.25
CA ASN A 37 14.25 6.79 -19.50
C ASN A 37 15.29 6.21 -20.46
N ARG A 38 16.39 5.67 -19.92
CA ARG A 38 17.47 5.04 -20.69
C ARG A 38 17.28 3.53 -20.89
N GLU A 39 16.20 2.98 -20.36
CA GLU A 39 15.90 1.56 -20.42
C GLU A 39 17.05 0.66 -19.91
N SER A 40 17.71 1.08 -18.83
CA SER A 40 19.01 0.53 -18.37
C SER A 40 18.96 -0.27 -17.06
N LEU A 41 17.78 -0.72 -16.62
CA LEU A 41 17.68 -1.60 -15.45
C LEU A 41 18.21 -3.00 -15.77
N SER A 42 18.87 -3.63 -14.81
CA SER A 42 19.31 -5.02 -14.92
C SER A 42 18.14 -5.99 -14.84
N ASP A 43 18.31 -7.22 -15.31
CA ASP A 43 17.22 -8.20 -15.28
C ASP A 43 16.79 -8.58 -13.85
N LEU A 44 17.73 -8.54 -12.89
CA LEU A 44 17.39 -8.71 -11.47
C LEU A 44 16.50 -7.56 -10.98
N GLN A 45 16.83 -6.32 -11.33
CA GLN A 45 16.02 -5.15 -10.95
C GLN A 45 14.64 -5.18 -11.62
N LYS A 46 14.57 -5.59 -12.89
CA LYS A 46 13.29 -5.79 -13.58
C LYS A 46 12.44 -6.83 -12.86
N LYS A 47 13.01 -7.99 -12.54
CA LYS A 47 12.33 -9.06 -11.83
C LYS A 47 11.80 -8.63 -10.45
N THR A 48 12.56 -7.80 -9.73
CA THR A 48 12.12 -7.22 -8.46
C THR A 48 10.95 -6.25 -8.62
N LEU A 49 10.88 -5.54 -9.75
CA LEU A 49 9.82 -4.56 -10.03
C LEU A 49 8.61 -5.13 -10.77
N GLU A 50 8.71 -6.32 -11.37
CA GLU A 50 7.59 -7.00 -12.04
C GLU A 50 6.32 -7.18 -11.18
N PRO A 51 6.42 -7.49 -9.87
CA PRO A 51 5.25 -7.59 -8.99
C PRO A 51 4.38 -6.34 -8.93
N PHE A 52 4.94 -5.14 -9.16
CA PHE A 52 4.16 -3.90 -9.18
C PHE A 52 3.12 -3.88 -10.30
N PHE A 53 3.38 -4.59 -11.40
CA PHE A 53 2.44 -4.69 -12.53
C PHE A 53 1.36 -5.74 -12.30
N VAL A 54 1.49 -6.56 -11.24
CA VAL A 54 0.56 -7.64 -10.93
C VAL A 54 -0.77 -7.09 -10.39
N ASN A 55 -0.91 -5.79 -10.11
CA ASN A 55 -2.22 -5.20 -9.80
C ASN A 55 -3.20 -5.10 -10.99
N LYS A 56 -2.83 -5.61 -12.17
CA LYS A 56 -3.78 -6.11 -13.17
C LYS A 56 -3.61 -7.62 -13.34
N LEU A 57 -3.86 -8.40 -12.28
CA LEU A 57 -4.06 -9.84 -12.43
C LEU A 57 -5.28 -10.01 -13.34
N ASP A 58 -5.04 -10.43 -14.59
CA ASP A 58 -6.05 -11.03 -15.45
C ASP A 58 -6.85 -12.04 -14.61
N ASP A 59 -8.17 -12.09 -14.76
CA ASP A 59 -9.07 -12.95 -13.96
C ASP A 59 -8.69 -14.43 -14.01
N LYS A 60 -7.81 -14.81 -14.94
CA LYS A 60 -7.29 -16.16 -15.14
C LYS A 60 -5.98 -16.47 -14.41
N HIS A 61 -5.38 -15.51 -13.70
CA HIS A 61 -4.08 -15.75 -13.05
C HIS A 61 -4.26 -16.60 -11.76
N PRO A 62 -3.55 -17.73 -11.61
CA PRO A 62 -3.79 -18.70 -10.54
C PRO A 62 -3.61 -18.13 -9.13
N VAL A 63 -2.72 -17.14 -8.98
CA VAL A 63 -2.43 -16.47 -7.70
C VAL A 63 -3.54 -15.50 -7.28
N LYS A 64 -4.36 -14.98 -8.22
CA LYS A 64 -5.41 -14.00 -7.92
C LYS A 64 -6.48 -14.59 -6.99
N LYS A 65 -6.92 -15.81 -7.31
CA LYS A 65 -7.92 -16.52 -6.51
C LYS A 65 -7.44 -16.78 -5.09
N GLN A 66 -6.17 -17.13 -4.92
CA GLN A 66 -5.56 -17.33 -3.59
C GLN A 66 -5.48 -16.02 -2.81
N LEU A 67 -5.08 -14.91 -3.46
CA LEU A 67 -5.07 -13.60 -2.82
C LEU A 67 -6.48 -13.13 -2.43
N ASP A 68 -7.48 -13.34 -3.29
CA ASP A 68 -8.87 -13.00 -2.99
C ASP A 68 -9.43 -13.84 -1.83
N GLU A 69 -9.07 -15.13 -1.75
CA GLU A 69 -9.44 -16.01 -0.63
C GLU A 69 -8.81 -15.54 0.68
N VAL A 70 -7.51 -15.19 0.67
CA VAL A 70 -6.82 -14.64 1.84
C VAL A 70 -7.43 -13.30 2.25
N TYR A 71 -7.72 -12.42 1.31
CA TYR A 71 -8.35 -11.12 1.59
C TYR A 71 -9.74 -11.28 2.22
N ARG A 72 -10.57 -12.18 1.67
CA ARG A 72 -11.88 -12.50 2.27
C ARG A 72 -11.74 -13.09 3.66
N PHE A 73 -10.81 -14.01 3.87
CA PHE A 73 -10.54 -14.60 5.18
C PHE A 73 -10.16 -13.53 6.21
N LEU A 74 -9.23 -12.63 5.86
CA LEU A 74 -8.81 -11.54 6.75
C LEU A 74 -9.96 -10.57 7.03
N SER A 75 -10.80 -10.28 6.03
CA SER A 75 -11.96 -9.38 6.20
C SER A 75 -12.98 -9.98 7.16
N GLN A 76 -13.35 -11.26 6.96
CA GLN A 76 -14.24 -11.99 7.87
C GLN A 76 -13.66 -12.11 9.28
N TYR A 77 -12.36 -12.41 9.38
CA TYR A 77 -11.69 -12.49 10.67
C TYR A 77 -11.70 -11.13 11.40
N THR A 78 -11.52 -10.03 10.67
CA THR A 78 -11.60 -8.68 11.24
C THR A 78 -13.00 -8.40 11.78
N GLU A 79 -14.05 -8.71 11.02
CA GLU A 79 -15.44 -8.56 11.48
C GLU A 79 -15.73 -9.40 12.72
N LEU A 80 -15.27 -10.65 12.75
CA LEU A 80 -15.42 -11.54 13.91
C LEU A 80 -14.62 -11.05 15.13
N ALA A 81 -13.40 -10.56 14.92
CA ALA A 81 -12.58 -9.99 15.98
C ALA A 81 -13.20 -8.71 16.57
N LEU A 82 -13.87 -7.89 15.76
CA LEU A 82 -14.61 -6.71 16.22
C LEU A 82 -15.90 -7.08 16.98
N GLN A 83 -16.47 -8.26 16.73
CA GLN A 83 -17.60 -8.80 17.48
C GLN A 83 -17.18 -9.46 18.80
N ASP A 84 -15.90 -9.80 18.98
CA ASP A 84 -15.39 -10.32 20.25
C ASP A 84 -15.55 -9.25 21.36
N PRO A 85 -16.26 -9.55 22.46
CA PRO A 85 -16.53 -8.56 23.50
C PRO A 85 -15.29 -8.02 24.21
N ARG A 86 -14.20 -8.81 24.28
CA ARG A 86 -12.95 -8.40 24.93
C ARG A 86 -12.17 -7.47 24.01
N ILE A 87 -12.04 -7.83 22.73
CA ILE A 87 -11.38 -7.01 21.73
C ILE A 87 -12.12 -5.69 21.55
N LYS A 88 -13.45 -5.74 21.42
CA LYS A 88 -14.30 -4.55 21.34
C LYS A 88 -14.08 -3.62 22.55
N LYS A 89 -14.03 -4.16 23.77
CA LYS A 89 -13.77 -3.38 24.98
C LYS A 89 -12.38 -2.73 24.99
N ILE A 90 -11.36 -3.38 24.44
CA ILE A 90 -10.01 -2.80 24.29
C ILE A 90 -10.05 -1.64 23.29
N ILE A 91 -10.69 -1.84 22.13
CA ILE A 91 -10.85 -0.82 21.09
C ILE A 91 -11.62 0.39 21.64
N ASP A 92 -12.78 0.16 22.26
CA ASP A 92 -13.61 1.22 22.83
C ASP A 92 -12.84 2.05 23.87
N ARG A 93 -12.02 1.40 24.70
CA ARG A 93 -11.18 2.08 25.69
C ARG A 93 -10.12 2.96 25.02
N GLU A 94 -9.45 2.46 23.99
CA GLU A 94 -8.40 3.20 23.30
C GLU A 94 -8.97 4.36 22.48
N VAL A 95 -10.12 4.16 21.82
CA VAL A 95 -10.87 5.21 21.12
C VAL A 95 -11.30 6.29 22.10
N ALA A 96 -11.89 5.93 23.24
CA ALA A 96 -12.30 6.89 24.26
C ALA A 96 -11.12 7.71 24.80
N LYS A 97 -9.97 7.07 25.04
CA LYS A 97 -8.74 7.76 25.44
C LYS A 97 -8.27 8.74 24.38
N ARG A 98 -8.23 8.32 23.12
CA ARG A 98 -7.78 9.18 22.01
C ARG A 98 -8.73 10.35 21.75
N LEU A 99 -10.03 10.14 21.88
CA LEU A 99 -11.03 11.21 21.82
C LEU A 99 -10.86 12.20 22.97
N PHE A 100 -10.58 11.71 24.17
CA PHE A 100 -10.26 12.57 25.31
C PHE A 100 -8.99 13.39 25.05
N ASP A 101 -7.92 12.78 24.56
CA ASP A 101 -6.66 13.47 24.24
C ASP A 101 -6.87 14.56 23.17
N VAL A 102 -7.64 14.25 22.11
CA VAL A 102 -7.98 15.22 21.06
C VAL A 102 -8.86 16.35 21.59
N ALA A 103 -9.86 16.05 22.43
CA ALA A 103 -10.76 17.04 23.01
C ALA A 103 -10.13 17.86 24.14
N SER A 104 -9.04 17.38 24.74
CA SER A 104 -8.38 18.03 25.87
C SER A 104 -7.58 19.28 25.52
N SER A 105 -7.29 19.53 24.23
CA SER A 105 -6.62 20.75 23.79
C SER A 105 -7.16 21.26 22.47
N LYS A 106 -7.29 22.60 22.38
CA LYS A 106 -7.74 23.28 21.16
C LYS A 106 -6.86 22.98 19.96
N GLU A 107 -5.54 22.93 20.16
CA GLU A 107 -4.56 22.59 19.10
C GLU A 107 -4.70 21.15 18.61
N ALA A 108 -4.91 20.17 19.50
CA ALA A 108 -5.12 18.79 19.08
C ALA A 108 -6.44 18.62 18.33
N LEU A 109 -7.48 19.34 18.75
CA LEU A 109 -8.79 19.36 18.08
C LEU A 109 -8.68 19.98 16.67
N GLU A 110 -8.01 21.12 16.55
CA GLU A 110 -7.75 21.79 15.26
C GLU A 110 -6.91 20.90 14.33
N LYS A 111 -5.91 20.19 14.86
CA LYS A 111 -5.10 19.26 14.06
C LYS A 111 -5.92 18.06 13.58
N PHE A 112 -6.80 17.52 14.42
CA PHE A 112 -7.65 16.38 14.07
C PHE A 112 -8.73 16.72 13.03
N LEU A 113 -9.28 17.93 13.07
CA LEU A 113 -10.30 18.38 12.10
C LEU A 113 -9.72 18.69 10.72
N ASN A 114 -8.41 18.95 10.63
CA ASN A 114 -7.71 19.31 9.39
C ASN A 114 -6.81 18.20 8.82
N SER A 115 -6.86 16.99 9.40
CA SER A 115 -6.14 15.78 8.96
C SER A 115 -7.07 14.79 8.29
#